data_AF-A0A920HH00-F1
#
_entry.id   AF-A0A920HH00-F1
#
_cell.length_a   1.000
_cell.length_b   1.000
_cell.length_c   1.000
_cell.angle_alpha   90.00
_cell.angle_beta   90.00
_cell.angle_gamma   90.00
#
_symmetry.space_group_name_H-M   'P 1'
#
loop_
_entity.id
_entity.type
_entity.pdbx_description
1 polymer ?
#
loop_
_entity_poly.entity_id
_entity_poly.type
_entity_poly.pdbx_seq_one_letter_code
_entity_poly.pdbx_strand_id
1 'polypeptide(L)' 'MIDQIKTKLNCSVIIPEEKIVDYKEALIFAFMGKLRLQNKINCLKTVTGAKKITHQALYFIKKP' A
#
# COMPACT_ATOMS: atom_id res chain seq x y z
N MET A 1 -1.60 9.80 -21.11
CA MET A 1 -1.42 8.46 -20.51
C MET A 1 -2.75 7.78 -20.22
N ILE A 2 -3.65 8.38 -19.43
CA ILE A 2 -4.99 7.83 -19.13
C ILE A 2 -5.78 7.49 -20.40
N ASP A 3 -5.76 8.34 -21.43
CA ASP A 3 -6.51 8.09 -22.66
C ASP A 3 -6.00 6.85 -23.42
N GLN A 4 -4.70 6.58 -23.39
CA GLN A 4 -4.13 5.36 -23.99
C GLN A 4 -4.53 4.08 -23.24
N ILE A 5 -4.78 4.19 -21.93
CA ILE A 5 -5.25 3.07 -21.11
C ILE A 5 -6.72 2.78 -21.46
N LYS A 6 -7.54 3.82 -21.60
CA LYS A 6 -8.96 3.70 -21.98
C LYS A 6 -9.14 3.08 -23.37
N THR A 7 -8.27 3.37 -24.33
CA THR A 7 -8.38 2.82 -25.69
C THR A 7 -7.92 1.36 -25.81
N LYS A 8 -7.06 0.88 -24.90
CA LYS A 8 -6.51 -0.47 -24.94
C LYS A 8 -7.27 -1.48 -24.08
N LEU A 9 -8.14 -1.03 -23.18
CA LEU A 9 -8.89 -1.88 -22.27
C LEU A 9 -10.35 -1.99 -22.70
N ASN A 10 -10.86 -3.21 -22.80
CA ASN A 10 -12.29 -3.49 -22.96
C ASN A 10 -13.01 -3.48 -21.59
N CYS A 11 -12.75 -2.48 -20.75
CA CYS A 11 -13.41 -2.31 -19.46
C CYS A 11 -13.56 -0.84 -19.09
N SER A 12 -14.45 -0.54 -18.14
CA SER A 12 -14.63 0.82 -17.63
C SER A 12 -13.43 1.25 -16.78
N VAL A 13 -12.84 2.39 -17.12
CA VAL A 13 -11.75 3.00 -16.36
C VAL A 13 -12.34 4.12 -15.50
N ILE A 14 -12.35 3.90 -14.18
CA ILE A 14 -12.85 4.87 -13.20
C ILE A 14 -11.64 5.55 -12.56
N ILE A 15 -11.61 6.88 -12.58
CA ILE A 15 -10.57 7.69 -11.91
C ILE A 15 -11.16 8.15 -10.56
N PRO A 16 -10.56 7.78 -9.42
CA PRO A 16 -11.01 8.24 -8.11
C PRO A 16 -10.83 9.75 -7.93
N GLU A 17 -11.48 10.33 -6.93
CA GLU A 17 -11.30 11.73 -6.53
C GLU A 17 -9.83 12.03 -6.19
N GLU A 18 -9.35 13.24 -6.51
CA GLU A 18 -7.96 13.67 -6.27
C GLU A 18 -7.51 13.43 -4.84
N LYS A 19 -8.37 13.76 -3.86
CA LYS A 19 -8.10 13.51 -2.45
C LYS A 19 -7.82 12.04 -2.15
N ILE A 20 -8.52 11.10 -2.78
CA ILE A 20 -8.24 9.67 -2.58
C ILE A 20 -6.89 9.32 -3.21
N VAL A 21 -6.59 9.84 -4.40
CA VAL A 21 -5.32 9.60 -5.09
C VAL A 21 -4.13 10.12 -4.26
N ASP A 22 -4.24 11.32 -3.69
CA ASP A 22 -3.17 11.99 -2.96
C ASP A 22 -2.89 11.35 -1.59
N TYR A 23 -3.94 10.99 -0.85
CA TYR A 23 -3.80 10.58 0.55
C TYR A 23 -3.81 9.05 0.78
N LYS A 24 -4.15 8.23 -0.22
CA LYS A 24 -4.23 6.77 -0.06
C LYS A 24 -2.93 6.19 0.52
N GLU A 25 -1.77 6.67 0.07
CA GLU A 25 -0.48 6.13 0.48
C GLU A 25 -0.17 6.49 1.93
N ALA A 26 -0.40 7.74 2.33
CA ALA A 26 -0.24 8.18 3.70
C ALA A 26 -1.11 7.36 4.68
N LEU A 27 -2.37 7.08 4.30
CA LEU A 27 -3.27 6.26 5.11
C LEU A 27 -2.78 4.80 5.20
N ILE A 28 -2.34 4.22 4.08
CA ILE A 28 -1.76 2.87 4.04
C ILE A 28 -0.52 2.80 4.95
N PHE A 29 0.39 3.77 4.86
CA PHE A 29 1.60 3.80 5.68
C PHE A 29 1.29 3.96 7.18
N ALA A 30 0.33 4.82 7.54
CA ALA A 30 -0.11 4.97 8.93
C ALA A 30 -0.67 3.65 9.47
N PHE A 31 -1.48 2.95 8.68
CA PHE A 31 -2.02 1.65 9.05
C PHE A 31 -0.93 0.57 9.18
N MET A 32 0.02 0.52 8.25
CA MET A 32 1.16 -0.39 8.31
C MET A 32 2.01 -0.15 9.57
N GLY A 33 2.25 1.11 9.95
CA GLY A 33 2.92 1.48 11.19
C GLY A 33 2.18 0.98 12.44
N LYS A 34 0.85 1.14 12.49
CA LYS A 34 0.01 0.60 13.58
C LYS A 34 0.14 -0.92 13.67
N LEU A 35 0.07 -1.65 12.56
CA LEU A 35 0.20 -3.10 12.56
C LEU A 35 1.58 -3.55 13.07
N ARG A 36 2.65 -2.82 12.72
CA ARG A 36 4.00 -3.06 13.25
C ARG A 36 4.06 -2.90 14.77
N LEU A 37 3.46 -1.84 15.32
CA LEU A 37 3.36 -1.63 16.77
C LEU A 37 2.61 -2.76 17.48
N GLN A 38 1.60 -3.32 16.82
CA GLN A 38 0.83 -4.46 17.34
C GLN A 38 1.48 -5.83 17.04
N ASN A 39 2.70 -5.84 16.48
CA ASN A 39 3.39 -7.03 16.01
C ASN A 39 2.52 -7.92 15.09
N LYS A 40 1.59 -7.32 14.34
CA LYS A 40 0.73 -8.01 13.37
C LYS A 40 1.39 -8.08 12.00
N ILE A 41 1.39 -9.27 11.43
CA ILE A 41 1.82 -9.53 10.06
C ILE A 41 0.99 -8.69 9.09
N ASN A 42 1.67 -8.02 8.15
CA ASN A 42 1.04 -7.22 7.10
C ASN A 42 1.60 -7.50 5.68
N CYS A 43 2.66 -8.33 5.55
CA CYS A 43 3.20 -8.76 4.25
C CYS A 43 2.77 -10.18 3.90
N LEU A 44 1.74 -10.30 3.07
CA LEU A 44 1.37 -11.59 2.51
C LEU A 44 2.34 -11.97 1.40
N LYS A 45 2.87 -13.20 1.46
CA LYS A 45 3.76 -13.76 0.43
C LYS A 45 3.09 -13.83 -0.94
N THR A 46 1.79 -14.11 -0.97
CA THR A 46 1.00 -14.27 -2.19
C THR A 46 0.92 -12.99 -3.02
N VAL A 47 1.05 -11.82 -2.39
CA VAL A 47 0.96 -10.52 -3.07
C VAL A 47 2.32 -9.83 -3.24
N THR A 48 3.33 -10.20 -2.43
CA THR A 48 4.67 -9.58 -2.46
C THR A 48 5.76 -10.45 -3.09
N GLY A 49 5.51 -11.74 -3.31
CA GLY A 49 6.53 -12.69 -3.74
C GLY A 49 7.62 -12.97 -2.71
N ALA A 50 7.50 -12.44 -1.48
CA ALA A 50 8.49 -12.60 -0.43
C ALA A 50 8.63 -14.07 0.00
N LYS A 51 9.87 -14.53 0.25
CA LYS A 51 10.12 -15.92 0.68
C LYS A 51 9.41 -16.29 2.00
N LYS A 52 9.19 -15.30 2.88
CA LYS A 52 8.54 -15.44 4.18
C LYS A 52 7.53 -14.31 4.38
N ILE A 53 6.49 -14.60 5.16
CA ILE A 53 5.52 -13.62 5.66
C ILE A 53 6.18 -12.84 6.81
N THR A 54 6.20 -11.51 6.73
CA THR A 54 6.89 -10.63 7.69
C THR A 54 6.09 -9.35 7.97
N HIS A 55 6.64 -8.47 8.81
CA HIS A 55 6.20 -7.07 8.93
C HIS A 55 6.97 -6.20 7.94
N GLN A 56 6.28 -5.34 7.21
CA GLN A 56 6.86 -4.18 6.54
C GLN A 56 6.81 -2.96 7.49
N ALA A 57 7.72 -2.00 7.24
CA ALA A 57 8.06 -0.82 8.03
C ALA A 57 9.23 -1.01 9.01
N LEU A 58 10.23 -0.12 8.89
CA LEU A 58 11.33 0.01 9.82
C LEU A 58 10.84 0.80 11.04
N TYR A 59 10.95 0.20 12.23
CA TYR A 59 10.66 0.89 13.49
C TYR A 59 11.99 1.21 14.16
N PHE A 60 12.41 2.48 14.10
CA PHE A 60 13.56 2.95 14.85
C PHE A 60 13.12 3.31 16.28
N ILE A 61 13.57 2.54 17.25
CA ILE A 61 13.50 2.96 18.65
C ILE A 61 14.54 4.06 18.81
N LYS A 62 14.09 5.31 18.99
CA LYS A 62 14.97 6.38 19.47
C LYS A 62 15.35 5.99 20.91
N LYS A 63 16.55 5.43 21.10
CA LYS A 63 17.10 5.28 22.45
C LYS A 63 17.26 6.69 23.04
N PRO A 64 16.99 6.88 24.35
CA PRO A 64 17.19 8.16 25.02
C PRO A 64 18.63 8.65 24.87
#